data_AF-F1LHL6-F1
#
_entry.id   AF-F1LHL6-F1
#
_cell.length_a   1.000
_cell.length_b   1.000
_cell.length_c   1.000
_cell.angle_alpha   90.00
_cell.angle_beta   90.00
_cell.angle_gamma   90.00
#
_symmetry.space_group_name_H-M   'P 1'
#
loop_
_entity.id
_entity.type
_entity.pdbx_description
1 polymer ?
#
loop_
_entity_poly.entity_id
_entity_poly.type
_entity_poly.pdbx_seq_one_letter_code
_entity_poly.pdbx_strand_id
1 'polypeptide(L)'
;MSKLNKFLVFVFIFVLVVLSWLGQCLVEDPFVFLSMVFSFFFHNFHILSLSRYPILIFCSSLGFTSSLVVFFKNGIFGGLLFCLFSIFLVSFAWGKDIVMEGLSGYHNFFVMDGFKFGVLVFIFSEFMFFFLLLVYIW
;
A
#
# COMPACT_ATOMS: atom_id res chain seq x y z
N MET A 1 5.59 14.42 -26.88
CA MET A 1 4.52 13.54 -26.37
C MET A 1 5.05 12.29 -25.67
N SER A 2 5.90 11.45 -26.30
CA SER A 2 6.41 10.21 -25.65
C SER A 2 7.25 10.43 -24.39
N LYS A 3 8.11 11.47 -24.33
CA LYS A 3 8.92 11.79 -23.15
C LYS A 3 8.11 12.36 -21.97
N LEU A 4 7.03 13.10 -22.26
CA LEU A 4 6.14 13.68 -21.25
C LEU A 4 5.29 12.61 -20.58
N ASN A 5 4.78 11.64 -21.35
CA ASN A 5 4.03 10.51 -20.79
C ASN A 5 4.91 9.63 -19.91
N LYS A 6 6.17 9.41 -20.29
CA LYS A 6 7.13 8.68 -19.45
C LYS A 6 7.43 9.40 -18.13
N PHE A 7 7.57 10.73 -18.17
CA PHE A 7 7.77 11.54 -16.97
C PHE A 7 6.54 11.53 -16.05
N LEU A 8 5.33 11.64 -16.61
CA LEU A 8 4.08 11.59 -15.84
C LEU A 8 3.84 10.22 -15.21
N VAL A 9 4.17 9.13 -15.90
CA VAL A 9 4.10 7.77 -15.33
C VAL A 9 5.10 7.61 -14.19
N PHE A 10 6.32 8.14 -14.33
CA PHE A 10 7.33 8.12 -13.28
C PHE A 10 6.88 8.91 -12.04
N VAL A 11 6.33 10.12 -12.22
CA VAL A 11 5.80 10.94 -11.13
C VAL A 11 4.59 10.28 -10.47
N PHE A 12 3.71 9.66 -11.24
CA PHE A 12 2.55 8.93 -10.71
C PHE A 12 2.98 7.72 -9.85
N ILE A 13 3.96 6.94 -10.31
CA ILE A 13 4.51 5.82 -9.54
C ILE A 13 5.21 6.33 -8.27
N PHE A 14 6.01 7.39 -8.38
CA PHE A 14 6.66 8.01 -7.22
C PHE A 14 5.66 8.50 -6.17
N VAL A 15 4.55 9.12 -6.59
CA VAL A 15 3.48 9.56 -5.69
C VAL A 15 2.76 8.37 -5.05
N LEU A 16 2.50 7.28 -5.79
CA LEU A 16 1.92 6.06 -5.21
C LEU A 16 2.86 5.41 -4.18
N VAL A 17 4.18 5.44 -4.43
CA VAL A 17 5.20 4.98 -3.48
C VAL A 17 5.21 5.84 -2.23
N VAL A 18 5.18 7.17 -2.34
CA VAL A 18 5.13 8.07 -1.18
C VAL A 18 3.82 7.92 -0.39
N LEU A 19 2.70 7.66 -1.07
CA LEU A 19 1.42 7.41 -0.39
C LEU A 19 1.38 6.05 0.31
N SER A 20 2.16 5.06 -0.15
CA SER A 20 2.33 3.79 0.56
C SER A 20 3.10 3.94 1.89
N TRP A 21 3.89 5.02 2.03
CA TRP A 21 4.64 5.33 3.25
C TRP A 21 3.81 6.02 4.35
N LEU A 22 2.65 6.61 4.03
CA LEU A 22 1.81 7.29 5.02
C LEU A 22 1.09 6.34 5.99
N GLY A 23 1.22 5.03 5.83
CA GLY A 23 0.57 4.01 6.67
C GLY A 23 1.31 3.65 7.97
N GLN A 24 2.48 4.23 8.26
CA GLN A 24 3.28 3.83 9.43
C GLN A 24 3.29 4.93 10.50
N CYS A 25 2.22 4.99 11.29
CA CYS A 25 2.22 5.75 12.53
C CYS A 25 3.06 5.02 13.60
N LEU A 26 4.13 5.70 14.00
CA LEU A 26 4.86 5.63 15.27
C LEU A 26 4.02 5.09 16.44
N VAL A 27 4.50 4.04 17.12
CA VAL A 27 4.33 3.89 18.56
C VAL A 27 5.58 3.24 19.14
N GLU A 28 6.30 4.01 19.95
CA GLU A 28 7.46 3.59 20.75
C GLU A 28 7.02 2.89 22.05
N ASP A 29 7.69 1.78 22.37
CA ASP A 29 8.54 1.44 23.54
C ASP A 29 8.08 1.12 25.00
N PRO A 30 6.82 1.20 25.50
CA PRO A 30 6.50 0.58 26.81
C PRO A 30 5.75 -0.76 26.72
N PHE A 31 5.21 -1.16 25.57
CA PHE A 31 4.36 -2.37 25.46
C PHE A 31 5.13 -3.67 25.14
N VAL A 32 6.42 -3.59 24.81
CA VAL A 32 7.23 -4.76 24.36
C VAL A 32 7.41 -5.80 25.46
N PHE A 33 7.64 -5.36 26.70
CA PHE A 33 8.01 -6.24 27.81
C PHE A 33 6.87 -7.16 28.27
N LEU A 34 5.63 -6.67 28.24
CA LEU A 34 4.46 -7.45 28.66
C LEU A 34 4.04 -8.49 27.60
N SER A 35 4.25 -8.18 26.31
CA SER A 35 3.91 -9.11 25.21
C SER A 35 4.76 -10.38 25.21
N MET A 36 6.01 -10.29 25.69
CA MET A 36 6.96 -11.40 25.70
C MET A 36 6.55 -12.52 26.68
N VAL A 37 5.78 -12.18 27.73
CA VAL A 37 5.30 -13.14 28.75
C VAL A 37 4.06 -13.91 28.27
N PHE A 38 3.13 -13.26 27.56
CA PHE A 38 1.91 -13.91 27.04
C PHE A 38 2.18 -14.86 25.84
N SER A 39 3.26 -14.59 25.09
CA SER A 39 3.77 -15.40 23.98
C SER A 39 4.02 -16.88 24.30
N PHE A 40 4.25 -17.21 25.58
CA PHE A 40 4.61 -18.57 26.00
C PHE A 40 3.41 -19.56 26.01
N PHE A 41 2.18 -19.05 26.07
CA PHE A 41 0.97 -19.87 26.22
C PHE A 41 0.00 -19.77 25.03
N PHE A 42 0.10 -18.74 24.19
CA PHE A 42 -0.81 -18.48 23.07
C PHE A 42 -0.04 -18.09 21.80
N HIS A 43 -0.64 -18.36 20.65
CA HIS A 43 -0.05 -18.04 19.36
C HIS A 43 0.04 -16.51 19.15
N ASN A 44 1.22 -15.99 18.77
CA ASN A 44 1.52 -14.55 18.70
C ASN A 44 1.04 -13.80 17.43
N PHE A 45 0.47 -14.48 16.43
CA PHE A 45 -0.07 -13.83 15.23
C PHE A 45 -1.38 -13.10 15.51
N HIS A 46 -1.52 -11.91 14.93
CA HIS A 46 -2.79 -11.20 14.88
C HIS A 46 -3.73 -11.86 13.87
N ILE A 47 -4.92 -12.27 14.33
CA ILE A 47 -5.96 -12.87 13.49
C ILE A 47 -6.91 -11.75 13.08
N LEU A 48 -6.87 -11.38 11.80
CA LEU A 48 -7.71 -10.30 11.28
C LEU A 48 -9.18 -10.72 11.17
N SER A 49 -10.06 -9.76 11.45
CA SER A 49 -11.48 -9.87 11.08
C SER A 49 -11.69 -9.72 9.58
N LEU A 50 -12.83 -10.19 9.07
CA LEU A 50 -13.13 -10.13 7.64
C LEU A 50 -13.18 -8.67 7.15
N SER A 51 -12.28 -8.32 6.23
CA SER A 51 -12.21 -6.99 5.64
C SER A 51 -12.83 -6.92 4.24
N ARG A 52 -13.50 -5.80 3.95
CA ARG A 52 -14.09 -5.50 2.61
C ARG A 52 -13.13 -4.74 1.69
N TYR A 53 -12.01 -4.23 2.20
CA TYR A 53 -11.08 -3.42 1.40
C TYR A 53 -10.42 -4.18 0.23
N PRO A 54 -10.01 -5.46 0.37
CA PRO A 54 -9.35 -6.20 -0.72
C PRO A 54 -10.22 -6.32 -1.99
N ILE A 55 -11.53 -6.55 -1.84
CA ILE A 55 -12.42 -6.65 -3.00
C ILE A 55 -12.68 -5.26 -3.62
N LEU A 56 -12.77 -4.22 -2.80
CA LEU A 56 -13.00 -2.85 -3.28
C LEU A 56 -11.79 -2.30 -4.06
N ILE A 57 -10.57 -2.58 -3.60
CA ILE A 57 -9.35 -2.17 -4.30
C ILE A 57 -9.16 -2.97 -5.60
N PHE A 58 -9.53 -4.25 -5.62
CA PHE A 58 -9.54 -5.08 -6.84
C PHE A 58 -10.49 -4.50 -7.91
N CYS A 59 -11.75 -4.25 -7.55
CA CYS A 59 -12.73 -3.67 -8.50
C CYS A 59 -12.29 -2.27 -8.98
N SER A 60 -11.73 -1.45 -8.09
CA SER A 60 -11.26 -0.10 -8.44
C SER A 60 -10.04 -0.11 -9.36
N SER A 61 -9.08 -1.00 -9.14
CA SER A 61 -7.88 -1.14 -10.00
C SER A 61 -8.21 -1.74 -11.38
N LEU A 62 -9.15 -2.68 -11.45
CA LEU A 62 -9.68 -3.19 -12.71
C LEU A 62 -10.43 -2.09 -13.48
N GLY A 63 -11.25 -1.30 -12.78
CA GLY A 63 -11.90 -0.11 -13.35
C GLY A 63 -10.90 0.94 -13.85
N PHE A 64 -9.80 1.15 -13.13
CA PHE A 64 -8.75 2.09 -13.51
C PHE A 64 -8.02 1.66 -14.79
N THR A 65 -7.60 0.39 -14.88
CA THR A 65 -6.91 -0.12 -16.07
C THR A 65 -7.81 -0.12 -17.32
N SER A 66 -9.09 -0.48 -17.18
CA SER A 66 -10.06 -0.37 -18.28
C SER A 66 -10.32 1.08 -18.70
N SER A 67 -10.47 1.98 -17.73
CA SER A 67 -10.65 3.42 -17.99
C SER A 67 -9.42 4.07 -18.62
N LEU A 68 -8.20 3.60 -18.30
CA LEU A 68 -6.96 4.03 -18.97
C LEU A 68 -6.97 3.70 -20.46
N VAL A 69 -7.44 2.52 -20.84
CA VAL A 69 -7.57 2.14 -22.27
C VAL A 69 -8.58 3.04 -22.98
N VAL A 70 -9.73 3.30 -22.35
CA VAL A 70 -10.75 4.21 -22.89
C VAL A 70 -10.21 5.64 -23.01
N PHE A 71 -9.43 6.09 -22.04
CA PHE A 71 -8.78 7.39 -22.08
C PHE A 71 -7.81 7.51 -23.26
N PHE A 72 -6.95 6.52 -23.48
CA PHE A 72 -6.00 6.57 -24.61
C PHE A 72 -6.68 6.46 -25.97
N LYS A 73 -7.80 5.74 -26.07
CA LYS A 73 -8.51 5.56 -27.35
C LYS A 73 -9.44 6.72 -27.68
N ASN A 74 -10.20 7.19 -26.69
CA ASN A 74 -11.33 8.10 -26.89
C ASN A 74 -11.15 9.46 -26.20
N GLY A 75 -10.09 9.67 -25.40
CA GLY A 75 -9.84 10.90 -24.64
C GLY A 75 -10.79 11.12 -23.45
N ILE A 76 -11.65 10.15 -23.12
CA ILE A 76 -12.65 10.28 -22.05
C ILE A 76 -11.97 10.07 -20.69
N PHE A 77 -11.98 11.09 -19.84
CA PHE A 77 -11.27 11.09 -18.55
C PHE A 77 -12.17 10.76 -17.34
N GLY A 78 -13.49 10.82 -17.48
CA GLY A 78 -14.42 10.73 -16.34
C GLY A 78 -14.28 9.43 -15.53
N GLY A 79 -14.24 8.28 -16.20
CA GLY A 79 -14.06 6.97 -15.54
C GLY A 79 -12.69 6.84 -14.87
N LEU A 80 -11.64 7.39 -15.50
CA LEU A 80 -10.28 7.36 -14.97
C LEU A 80 -10.18 8.13 -13.65
N LEU A 81 -10.73 9.35 -13.60
CA LEU A 81 -10.73 10.16 -12.37
C LEU A 81 -11.57 9.51 -11.26
N PHE A 82 -12.71 8.92 -11.60
CA PHE A 82 -13.55 8.22 -10.63
C PHE A 82 -12.82 7.03 -10.00
N CYS A 83 -12.18 6.18 -10.81
CA CYS A 83 -11.44 5.03 -10.30
C CYS A 83 -10.18 5.44 -9.51
N LEU A 84 -9.48 6.52 -9.91
CA LEU A 84 -8.38 7.06 -9.11
C LEU A 84 -8.87 7.53 -7.73
N PHE A 85 -9.97 8.27 -7.69
CA PHE A 85 -10.56 8.74 -6.45
C PHE A 85 -10.99 7.56 -5.55
N SER A 86 -11.60 6.51 -6.11
CA SER A 86 -12.00 5.33 -5.35
C SER A 86 -10.80 4.57 -4.78
N ILE A 87 -9.71 4.42 -5.54
CA ILE A 87 -8.45 3.82 -5.05
C ILE A 87 -7.91 4.59 -3.84
N PHE A 88 -7.85 5.92 -3.92
CA PHE A 88 -7.37 6.75 -2.80
C PHE A 88 -8.26 6.63 -1.57
N LEU A 89 -9.58 6.69 -1.73
CA LEU A 89 -10.52 6.54 -0.61
C LEU A 89 -10.40 5.18 0.09
N VAL A 90 -10.33 4.09 -0.69
CA VAL A 90 -10.22 2.73 -0.14
C VAL A 90 -8.88 2.58 0.58
N SER A 91 -7.78 3.09 0.00
CA SER A 91 -6.45 3.02 0.60
C SER A 91 -6.37 3.82 1.91
N PHE A 92 -6.97 5.02 1.95
CA PHE A 92 -7.05 5.81 3.18
C PHE A 92 -7.89 5.12 4.26
N ALA A 93 -9.06 4.57 3.89
CA ALA A 93 -9.92 3.86 4.82
C ALA A 93 -9.24 2.60 5.38
N TRP A 94 -8.51 1.86 4.53
CA TRP A 94 -7.75 0.69 4.97
C TRP A 94 -6.57 1.08 5.86
N GLY A 95 -5.79 2.10 5.51
CA GLY A 95 -4.71 2.62 6.35
C GLY A 95 -5.20 3.07 7.72
N LYS A 96 -6.34 3.76 7.78
CA LYS A 96 -6.99 4.14 9.04
C LYS A 96 -7.31 2.91 9.91
N ASP A 97 -7.82 1.84 9.32
CA ASP A 97 -8.14 0.61 10.07
C ASP A 97 -6.89 -0.07 10.63
N ILE A 98 -5.79 -0.11 9.87
CA ILE A 98 -4.50 -0.63 10.35
C ILE A 98 -3.97 0.19 11.54
N VAL A 99 -4.09 1.52 11.49
CA VAL A 99 -3.69 2.38 12.61
C VAL A 99 -4.57 2.11 13.84
N MET A 100 -5.88 1.97 13.67
CA MET A 100 -6.79 1.67 14.78
C MET A 100 -6.53 0.29 15.40
N GLU A 101 -6.15 -0.70 14.59
CA GLU A 101 -5.73 -2.03 15.03
C GLU A 101 -4.46 -1.95 15.88
N GLY A 102 -3.47 -1.17 15.45
CA GLY A 102 -2.26 -0.88 16.22
C GLY A 102 -2.55 -0.19 17.55
N LEU A 103 -3.40 0.84 17.54
CA LEU A 103 -3.82 1.57 18.76
C LEU A 103 -4.60 0.69 19.74
N SER A 104 -5.29 -0.34 19.25
CA SER A 104 -6.02 -1.30 20.09
C SER A 104 -5.11 -2.34 20.75
N GLY A 105 -3.80 -2.32 20.46
CA GLY A 105 -2.81 -3.21 21.06
C GLY A 105 -2.60 -4.54 20.33
N TYR A 106 -3.15 -4.71 19.12
CA TYR A 106 -2.99 -5.95 18.34
C TYR A 106 -1.60 -6.08 17.67
N HIS A 107 -0.85 -4.99 17.57
CA HIS A 107 0.50 -4.98 17.00
C HIS A 107 1.55 -5.28 18.07
N ASN A 108 1.73 -6.56 18.39
CA ASN A 108 2.82 -7.01 19.27
C ASN A 108 4.18 -7.03 18.53
N PHE A 109 5.26 -7.36 19.24
CA PHE A 109 6.62 -7.39 18.69
C PHE A 109 6.75 -8.24 17.42
N PHE A 110 6.16 -9.45 17.40
CA PHE A 110 6.22 -10.35 16.24
C PHE A 110 5.48 -9.79 15.03
N VAL A 111 4.31 -9.18 15.25
CA VAL A 111 3.52 -8.53 14.18
C VAL A 111 4.29 -7.33 13.62
N MET A 112 4.91 -6.52 14.48
CA MET A 112 5.71 -5.36 14.08
C MET A 112 6.97 -5.76 13.30
N ASP A 113 7.65 -6.84 13.69
CA ASP A 113 8.78 -7.36 12.92
C ASP A 113 8.34 -7.90 11.55
N GLY A 114 7.16 -8.51 11.46
CA GLY A 114 6.53 -8.86 10.19
C GLY A 114 6.28 -7.65 9.29
N PHE A 115 5.76 -6.55 9.83
CA PHE A 115 5.59 -5.29 9.09
C PHE A 115 6.92 -4.71 8.61
N LYS A 116 7.97 -4.70 9.45
CA LYS A 116 9.32 -4.24 9.07
C LYS A 116 9.88 -5.05 7.91
N PHE A 117 9.75 -6.38 7.97
CA PHE A 117 10.20 -7.26 6.89
C PHE A 117 9.41 -7.03 5.59
N GLY A 118 8.08 -6.87 5.70
CA GLY A 118 7.23 -6.54 4.55
C GLY A 118 7.65 -5.25 3.84
N VAL A 119 7.97 -4.20 4.61
CA VAL A 119 8.47 -2.93 4.05
C VAL A 119 9.84 -3.11 3.39
N LEU A 120 10.73 -3.90 3.97
CA LEU A 120 12.05 -4.17 3.38
C LEU A 120 11.91 -4.85 2.01
N VAL A 121 11.06 -5.87 1.90
CA VAL A 121 10.80 -6.58 0.63
C VAL A 121 10.12 -5.64 -0.38
N PHE A 122 9.20 -4.79 0.05
CA PHE A 122 8.58 -3.79 -0.80
C PHE A 122 9.61 -2.81 -1.39
N ILE A 123 10.47 -2.22 -0.55
CA ILE A 123 11.54 -1.30 -1.00
C ILE A 123 12.48 -2.02 -1.98
N PHE A 124 12.84 -3.27 -1.69
CA PHE A 124 13.65 -4.06 -2.60
C PHE A 124 12.99 -4.28 -3.96
N SER A 125 11.67 -4.50 -3.99
CA SER A 125 10.91 -4.64 -5.25
C SER A 125 10.90 -3.35 -6.08
N GLU A 126 10.77 -2.19 -5.44
CA GLU A 126 10.83 -0.88 -6.09
C GLU A 126 12.24 -0.60 -6.65
N PHE A 127 13.28 -0.90 -5.88
CA PHE A 127 14.66 -0.79 -6.34
C PHE A 127 14.90 -1.62 -7.62
N MET A 128 14.42 -2.86 -7.64
CA MET A 128 14.54 -3.73 -8.82
C MET A 128 13.76 -3.19 -10.03
N PHE A 129 12.57 -2.62 -9.80
CA PHE A 129 11.80 -1.96 -10.85
C PHE A 129 12.55 -0.77 -11.47
N PHE A 130 13.12 0.12 -10.65
CA PHE A 130 13.90 1.27 -11.15
C PHE A 130 15.22 0.85 -11.80
N PHE A 131 15.90 -0.16 -11.26
CA PHE A 131 17.11 -0.71 -11.85
C PHE A 131 16.83 -1.22 -13.28
N LEU A 132 15.76 -2.00 -13.45
CA LEU A 132 15.32 -2.49 -14.75
C LEU A 132 15.05 -1.34 -15.72
N LEU A 133 14.32 -0.32 -15.28
CA LEU A 133 14.00 0.86 -16.08
C LEU A 133 15.27 1.58 -16.57
N LEU A 134 16.28 1.75 -15.70
CA LEU A 134 17.55 2.39 -16.04
C LEU A 134 18.33 1.60 -17.08
N VAL A 135 18.40 0.28 -16.93
CA VAL A 135 19.12 -0.62 -17.87
C VAL A 135 18.47 -0.63 -19.26
N TYR A 136 17.14 -0.50 -19.37
CA TYR A 136 16.46 -0.49 -20.67
C TYR A 136 16.45 0.88 -21.37
N ILE A 137 16.73 1.97 -20.64
CA ILE A 137 16.64 3.34 -21.16
C ILE A 137 18.01 3.90 -21.60
N TRP A 138 19.11 3.32 -21.10
CA TRP A 138 20.48 3.59 -21.52
C TRP A 138 21.02 2.49 -22.43
#